data_AF-A0A2W1AS73-F1
#
_entry.id   AF-A0A2W1AS73-F1
#
_cell.length_a   1.000
_cell.length_b   1.000
_cell.length_c   1.000
_cell.angle_alpha   90.00
_cell.angle_beta   90.00
_cell.angle_gamma   90.00
#
_symmetry.space_group_name_H-M   'P 1'
#
loop_
_entity.id
_entity.type
_entity.pdbx_description
1 polymer ?
#
loop_
_entity_poly.entity_id
_entity_poly.type
_entity_poly.pdbx_seq_one_letter_code
_entity_poly.pdbx_strand_id
1 'polypeptide(L)'
;MTMKLYANRKDWPLAEVEIEATQERVRAGDLEGHAPDEGAQVSLIRLNITARGDLDEEQRERLLTIAGRCPVSRTLEGGPTVIRELVVATS
;
A
#
# COMPACT_ATOMS: atom_id res chain seq x y z
N MET A 1 -2.85 6.63 -8.44
CA MET A 1 -2.39 7.39 -9.63
C MET A 1 -0.93 7.12 -10.00
N THR A 2 0.03 7.14 -9.07
CA THR A 2 1.47 7.03 -9.37
C THR A 2 1.90 5.73 -10.08
N MET A 3 1.27 4.60 -9.76
CA MET A 3 1.63 3.29 -10.36
C MET A 3 1.27 3.20 -11.84
N LYS A 4 0.03 3.54 -12.25
CA LYS A 4 -0.37 3.55 -13.67
C LYS A 4 0.51 4.48 -14.51
N LEU A 5 0.83 5.68 -13.99
CA LEU A 5 1.71 6.62 -14.68
C LEU A 5 3.14 6.05 -14.86
N TYR A 6 3.68 5.42 -13.81
CA TYR A 6 5.01 4.82 -13.85
C TYR A 6 5.07 3.64 -14.83
N ALA A 7 4.07 2.75 -14.79
CA ALA A 7 3.95 1.63 -15.72
C ALA A 7 3.84 2.10 -17.18
N ASN A 8 2.98 3.10 -17.45
CA ASN A 8 2.85 3.66 -18.79
C ASN A 8 4.15 4.29 -19.30
N ARG A 9 4.92 4.97 -18.45
CA ARG A 9 6.22 5.56 -18.85
C ARG A 9 7.29 4.50 -19.14
N LYS A 10 7.10 3.28 -18.65
CA LYS A 10 8.00 2.15 -18.82
C LYS A 10 7.49 1.13 -19.85
N ASP A 11 6.35 1.42 -20.49
CA ASP A 11 5.65 0.52 -21.40
C ASP A 11 5.35 -0.86 -20.76
N TRP A 12 5.05 -0.88 -19.47
CA TRP A 12 4.71 -2.10 -18.75
C TRP A 12 3.26 -2.51 -18.99
N PRO A 13 2.95 -3.82 -19.12
CA PRO A 13 1.61 -4.33 -19.44
C PRO A 13 0.67 -4.33 -18.21
N LEU A 14 0.66 -3.23 -17.45
CA LEU A 14 -0.25 -3.03 -16.32
C LEU A 14 -1.63 -2.61 -16.84
N ALA A 15 -2.57 -3.54 -16.88
CA ALA A 15 -3.93 -3.30 -17.34
C ALA A 15 -4.76 -2.52 -16.32
N GLU A 16 -4.71 -2.94 -15.06
CA GLU A 16 -5.55 -2.38 -14.01
C GLU A 16 -4.82 -2.25 -12.68
N VAL A 17 -5.17 -1.22 -11.93
CA VAL A 17 -4.77 -1.04 -10.54
C VAL A 17 -6.02 -0.70 -9.75
N GLU A 18 -6.34 -1.54 -8.78
CA GLU A 18 -7.36 -1.31 -7.77
C GLU A 18 -6.68 -1.05 -6.42
N ILE A 19 -7.24 -0.14 -5.64
CA ILE A 19 -6.75 0.18 -4.30
C ILE A 19 -7.96 0.19 -3.39
N GLU A 20 -8.00 -0.73 -2.45
CA GLU A 20 -8.96 -0.75 -1.36
C GLU A 20 -8.27 -0.19 -0.11
N ALA A 21 -8.94 0.75 0.56
CA ALA A 21 -8.45 1.36 1.78
C ALA A 21 -9.43 1.08 2.92
N THR A 22 -8.96 0.37 3.94
CA THR A 22 -9.75 0.06 5.13
C THR A 22 -9.16 0.81 6.31
N GLN A 23 -10.00 1.52 7.05
CA GLN A 23 -9.61 2.20 8.28
C GLN A 23 -10.26 1.50 9.47
N GLU A 24 -9.46 1.14 10.46
CA GLU A 24 -9.89 0.50 11.71
C GLU A 24 -9.19 1.13 12.92
N ARG A 25 -9.68 0.86 14.13
CA ARG A 25 -8.99 1.21 15.37
C ARG A 25 -8.50 -0.09 16.01
N VAL A 26 -7.20 -0.19 16.20
CA VAL A 26 -6.54 -1.36 16.79
C VAL A 26 -5.80 -0.95 18.04
N ARG A 27 -5.47 -1.92 18.91
CA ARG A 27 -4.54 -1.63 19.99
C ARG A 27 -3.14 -1.61 19.41
N ALA A 28 -2.33 -0.69 19.92
CA ALA A 28 -0.92 -0.58 19.61
C ALA A 28 -0.17 -1.91 19.77
N GLY A 29 -0.48 -2.71 20.81
CA GLY A 29 0.11 -4.03 21.02
C GLY A 29 -0.25 -5.08 19.97
N ASP A 30 -1.32 -4.89 19.20
CA ASP A 30 -1.69 -5.79 18.09
C ASP A 30 -0.86 -5.50 16.82
N LEU A 31 -0.08 -4.41 16.82
CA LEU A 31 0.80 -4.02 15.73
C LEU A 31 2.25 -4.30 16.12
N GLU A 32 2.79 -5.43 15.67
CA GLU A 32 4.19 -5.81 15.92
C GLU A 32 5.15 -4.66 15.56
N GLY A 33 5.83 -4.10 16.56
CA GLY A 33 6.93 -3.16 16.39
C GLY A 33 6.58 -1.67 16.16
N HIS A 34 5.32 -1.25 16.32
CA HIS A 34 4.90 0.09 15.89
C HIS A 34 4.41 1.07 16.97
N ALA A 35 4.47 0.73 18.26
CA ALA A 35 4.01 1.64 19.30
C ALA A 35 4.79 1.54 20.64
N PRO A 36 5.12 2.68 21.28
CA PRO A 36 5.80 2.72 22.58
C PRO A 36 4.87 2.41 23.77
N ASP A 37 3.54 2.43 23.58
CA ASP A 37 2.54 2.11 24.59
C ASP A 37 1.57 1.07 24.02
N GLU A 38 1.69 -0.18 24.46
CA GLU A 38 0.91 -1.32 23.95
C GLU A 38 -0.61 -1.19 24.22
N GLY A 39 -1.00 -0.33 25.17
CA GLY A 39 -2.39 -0.09 25.57
C GLY A 39 -3.11 1.00 24.76
N ALA A 40 -2.38 1.81 23.99
CA ALA A 40 -2.95 2.90 23.21
C ALA A 40 -3.84 2.40 22.06
N GLN A 41 -4.99 3.06 21.83
CA GLN A 41 -5.74 2.87 20.59
C GLN A 41 -5.11 3.71 19.49
N VAL A 42 -4.76 3.07 18.39
CA VAL A 42 -4.28 3.73 17.19
C VAL A 42 -5.27 3.51 16.06
N SER A 43 -5.44 4.50 15.21
CA SER A 43 -6.13 4.26 13.94
C SER A 43 -5.13 3.58 13.00
N LEU A 44 -5.57 2.51 12.37
CA LEU A 44 -4.83 1.74 11.38
C LEU A 44 -5.52 1.95 10.03
N ILE A 45 -4.74 2.29 9.01
CA ILE A 45 -5.21 2.27 7.62
C ILE A 45 -4.48 1.13 6.91
N ARG A 46 -5.24 0.16 6.43
CA ARG A 46 -4.77 -0.92 5.55
C ARG A 46 -5.06 -0.55 4.11
N LEU A 47 -4.02 -0.52 3.28
CA LEU A 47 -4.16 -0.36 1.84
C LEU A 47 -3.92 -1.72 1.17
N ASN A 48 -4.96 -2.31 0.60
CA ASN A 48 -4.87 -3.48 -0.26
C ASN A 48 -4.78 -3.00 -1.70
N ILE A 49 -3.68 -3.29 -2.37
CA ILE A 49 -3.46 -2.86 -3.74
C ILE A 49 -3.52 -4.11 -4.62
N THR A 50 -4.32 -4.05 -5.69
CA THR A 50 -4.40 -5.11 -6.70
C THR A 50 -3.89 -4.58 -8.02
N ALA A 51 -2.80 -5.16 -8.53
CA ALA A 51 -2.29 -4.88 -9.86
C ALA A 51 -2.59 -6.07 -10.78
N ARG A 52 -3.23 -5.80 -11.93
CA ARG A 52 -3.57 -6.81 -12.95
C ARG A 52 -2.83 -6.49 -14.25
N GLY A 53 -2.20 -7.51 -14.83
CA GLY A 53 -1.39 -7.37 -16.04
C GLY A 53 -0.36 -8.49 -16.17
N ASP A 54 0.23 -8.62 -17.35
CA ASP A 54 1.29 -9.60 -17.65
C ASP A 54 2.65 -9.12 -17.13
N LEU A 55 2.71 -8.88 -15.82
CA LEU A 55 3.87 -8.29 -15.15
C LEU A 55 4.83 -9.39 -14.71
N ASP A 56 6.12 -9.22 -15.01
CA ASP A 56 7.16 -10.04 -14.42
C ASP A 56 7.41 -9.68 -12.94
N GLU A 57 8.23 -10.48 -12.25
CA GLU A 57 8.51 -10.29 -10.82
C GLU A 57 9.19 -8.95 -10.53
N GLU A 58 10.15 -8.52 -11.36
CA GLU A 58 10.86 -7.25 -11.19
C GLU A 58 9.90 -6.06 -11.30
N GLN A 59 8.98 -6.12 -12.26
CA GLN A 59 7.94 -5.12 -12.45
C GLN A 59 7.02 -5.04 -11.23
N ARG A 60 6.66 -6.18 -10.64
CA ARG A 60 5.84 -6.25 -9.42
C ARG A 60 6.54 -5.62 -8.22
N GLU A 61 7.79 -6.00 -7.96
CA GLU A 61 8.61 -5.43 -6.88
C GLU A 61 8.81 -3.92 -7.03
N ARG A 62 8.94 -3.45 -8.27
CA ARG A 62 9.07 -2.03 -8.53
C ARG A 62 7.76 -1.28 -8.31
N LEU A 63 6.63 -1.84 -8.75
CA LEU A 63 5.30 -1.29 -8.51
C LEU A 63 4.99 -1.22 -7.01
N LEU A 64 5.39 -2.23 -6.22
CA LEU A 64 5.39 -2.21 -4.75
C LEU A 64 6.13 -0.99 -4.18
N THR A 65 7.37 -0.81 -4.64
CA THR A 65 8.22 0.30 -4.18
C THR A 65 7.59 1.66 -4.49
N ILE A 66 6.94 1.79 -5.65
CA ILE A 66 6.24 3.02 -6.06
C ILE A 66 4.93 3.22 -5.28
N ALA A 67 4.21 2.14 -4.96
CA ALA A 67 3.01 2.18 -4.14
C ALA A 67 3.27 2.76 -2.75
N GLY A 68 4.43 2.47 -2.15
CA GLY A 68 4.88 3.04 -0.88
C GLY A 68 5.02 4.58 -0.89
N ARG A 69 5.21 5.19 -2.06
CA ARG A 69 5.33 6.65 -2.25
C ARG A 69 3.99 7.36 -2.47
N CYS A 70 2.86 6.67 -2.30
CA CYS A 70 1.54 7.25 -2.51
C CYS A 70 1.34 8.47 -1.59
N PRO A 71 0.83 9.62 -2.11
CA PRO A 71 0.74 10.88 -1.35
C PRO A 71 -0.16 10.81 -0.11
N VAL A 72 -1.01 9.77 0.01
CA VAL A 72 -1.79 9.51 1.21
C VAL A 72 -0.89 9.29 2.44
N SER A 73 0.30 8.71 2.25
CA SER A 73 1.31 8.56 3.30
C SER A 73 1.71 9.91 3.92
N ARG A 74 1.71 10.98 3.10
CA ARG A 74 2.15 12.33 3.49
C ARG A 74 1.09 13.09 4.30
N THR A 75 -0.19 12.83 4.03
CA THR A 75 -1.30 13.39 4.79
C THR A 75 -1.40 12.78 6.19
N LEU A 76 -0.78 11.63 6.41
CA LEU A 76 -0.90 10.83 7.64
C LEU A 76 0.32 10.92 8.56
N GLU A 77 1.35 11.71 8.20
CA GLU A 77 2.61 11.87 8.98
C GLU A 77 2.40 12.51 10.37
N GLY A 78 1.19 12.94 10.72
CA GLY A 78 0.79 13.38 12.07
C GLY A 78 -0.37 12.60 12.69
N GLY A 79 -0.72 11.42 12.14
CA GLY A 79 -1.91 10.65 12.48
C GLY A 79 -1.74 9.13 12.32
N PRO A 80 -2.78 8.37 11.92
CA PRO A 80 -2.86 6.91 12.04
C PRO A 80 -1.67 6.11 11.49
N THR A 81 -1.40 4.97 12.11
CA THR A 81 -0.48 3.94 11.58
C THR A 81 -1.00 3.42 10.23
N VAL A 82 -0.14 3.27 9.23
CA VAL A 82 -0.54 2.81 7.88
C VAL A 82 0.21 1.54 7.50
N ILE A 83 -0.52 0.44 7.34
CA ILE A 83 -0.02 -0.84 6.82
C ILE A 83 -0.44 -0.99 5.36
N ARG A 84 0.44 -1.56 4.54
CA ARG A 84 0.21 -1.72 3.10
C ARG A 84 0.48 -3.15 2.70
N GLU A 85 -0.43 -3.71 1.94
CA GLU A 85 -0.32 -5.05 1.38
C GLU A 85 -0.64 -4.94 -0.12
N LEU A 86 0.25 -5.47 -0.97
CA LEU A 86 -0.03 -5.59 -2.40
C LEU A 86 -0.31 -7.05 -2.68
N VAL A 87 -1.48 -7.30 -3.26
CA VAL A 87 -1.85 -8.58 -3.82
C VAL A 87 -1.75 -8.45 -5.33
N VAL A 88 -0.74 -9.07 -5.94
CA VAL A 88 -0.67 -9.06 -7.40
C VAL A 88 -1.48 -10.21 -7.95
N ALA A 89 -2.59 -9.90 -8.62
CA ALA A 89 -3.39 -10.90 -9.29
C ALA A 89 -2.83 -11.12 -10.70
N THR A 90 -2.21 -12.29 -10.93
CA THR A 90 -1.99 -12.82 -12.28
C THR A 90 -3.33 -13.24 -12.87
N SER A 91 -3.65 -12.74 -14.06
CA SER A 91 -4.67 -13.36 -14.94
C SER A 91 -4.10 -14.59 -15.62
#